data_AF-A0A1Q3CL51-F1
#
_entry.id   AF-A0A1Q3CL51-F1
#
_cell.length_a   1.000
_cell.length_b   1.000
_cell.length_c   1.000
_cell.angle_alpha   90.00
_cell.angle_beta   90.00
_cell.angle_gamma   90.00
#
_symmetry.space_group_name_H-M   'P 1'
#
loop_
_entity.id
_entity.type
_entity.pdbx_description
1 polymer ?
#
loop_
_entity_poly.entity_id
_entity_poly.type
_entity_poly.pdbx_seq_one_letter_code
_entity_poly.pdbx_strand_id
1 'polypeptide(L)'
;MIFLVMDTPNPYNAIVGRPYLNLLEAIVSMRHLVMKFPTRFGVGEVRGDQQLARQCYKTAVMDKGNEKALSIENVELIRDVEPERPQPVEEVLQVPLEEGDEKKIIQVGSQLGEVEKWELITFLKNNKDVFAWSAEEVPGISPEVMVHKLSVDPMRPLTRQKKRNFAPKRQ
;
A
#
# COMPACT_ATOMS: atom_id res chain seq x y z
N MET A 1 -9.50 17.60 -2.53
CA MET A 1 -8.14 17.58 -1.95
C MET A 1 -7.14 17.96 -3.04
N ILE A 2 -6.12 18.74 -2.67
CA ILE A 2 -5.05 19.16 -3.57
C ILE A 2 -3.83 18.32 -3.21
N PHE A 3 -3.18 17.79 -4.22
CA PHE A 3 -2.05 16.89 -4.06
C PHE A 3 -0.82 17.50 -4.71
N LEU A 4 0.23 17.63 -3.91
CA LEU A 4 1.48 18.25 -4.30
C LEU A 4 2.45 17.15 -4.75
N VAL A 5 2.85 17.21 -6.01
CA VAL A 5 3.96 16.40 -6.53
C VAL A 5 5.23 17.23 -6.33
N MET A 6 6.10 16.78 -5.43
CA MET A 6 7.41 17.38 -5.24
C MET A 6 8.46 16.56 -5.98
N ASP A 7 9.26 17.25 -6.79
CA ASP A 7 10.41 16.67 -7.46
C ASP A 7 11.59 16.68 -6.48
N THR A 8 11.83 15.56 -5.78
CA THR A 8 12.96 15.42 -4.85
C THR A 8 13.81 14.19 -5.21
N PRO A 9 15.15 14.28 -5.12
CA PRO A 9 16.08 13.21 -5.49
C PRO A 9 16.19 12.15 -4.38
N ASN A 10 15.07 11.77 -3.78
CA ASN A 10 15.02 10.88 -2.63
C ASN A 10 14.51 9.48 -3.04
N PRO A 11 15.15 8.38 -2.62
CA PRO A 11 14.71 7.00 -2.89
C PRO A 11 13.35 6.59 -2.28
N TYR A 12 12.71 7.43 -1.46
CA TYR A 12 11.43 7.09 -0.83
C TYR A 12 10.24 7.27 -1.80
N ASN A 13 9.62 6.13 -2.13
CA ASN A 13 8.32 6.10 -2.80
C ASN A 13 7.23 6.64 -1.86
N ALA A 14 6.52 7.69 -2.25
CA ALA A 14 5.32 8.12 -1.54
C ALA A 14 4.22 7.04 -1.67
N ILE A 15 3.81 6.45 -0.56
CA ILE A 15 2.75 5.44 -0.53
C ILE A 15 1.41 6.18 -0.41
N VAL A 16 0.67 6.24 -1.52
CA VAL A 16 -0.66 6.85 -1.56
C VAL A 16 -1.70 5.82 -1.08
N GLY A 17 -2.42 6.17 -0.01
CA GLY A 17 -3.47 5.32 0.54
C GLY A 17 -4.67 5.16 -0.40
N ARG A 18 -5.44 4.07 -0.22
CA ARG A 18 -6.69 3.83 -0.94
C ARG A 18 -7.70 4.98 -0.87
N PRO A 19 -7.92 5.67 0.29
CA PRO A 19 -8.84 6.80 0.36
C PRO A 19 -8.51 7.92 -0.64
N TYR A 20 -7.22 8.20 -0.79
CA TYR A 20 -6.70 9.25 -1.65
C TYR A 20 -6.78 8.87 -3.13
N LEU A 21 -6.43 7.62 -3.47
CA LEU A 21 -6.60 7.11 -4.84
C LEU A 21 -8.06 7.15 -5.27
N ASN A 22 -8.99 6.81 -4.37
CA ASN A 22 -10.42 6.91 -4.63
C ASN A 22 -10.85 8.36 -4.85
N LEU A 23 -10.34 9.29 -4.03
CA LEU A 23 -10.65 10.71 -4.20
C LEU A 23 -10.10 11.29 -5.51
N LEU A 24 -8.96 10.77 -5.99
CA LEU A 24 -8.41 11.11 -7.28
C LEU A 24 -9.15 10.45 -8.46
N GLU A 25 -10.08 9.54 -8.20
CA GLU A 25 -10.61 8.62 -9.22
C GLU A 25 -9.46 7.92 -9.98
N ALA A 26 -8.36 7.65 -9.26
CA ALA A 26 -7.14 7.13 -9.83
C ALA A 26 -7.24 5.63 -10.10
N ILE A 27 -6.80 5.22 -11.28
CA ILE A 27 -6.68 3.82 -11.69
C ILE A 27 -5.19 3.47 -11.75
N VAL A 28 -4.78 2.49 -10.94
CA VAL A 28 -3.39 2.03 -10.87
C VAL A 28 -3.25 0.68 -11.58
N SER A 29 -2.37 0.61 -12.57
CA SER A 29 -1.97 -0.61 -13.24
C SER A 29 -0.59 -1.04 -12.75
N MET A 30 -0.54 -1.99 -11.82
CA MET A 30 0.73 -2.52 -11.31
C MET A 30 1.59 -3.16 -12.40
N ARG A 31 0.96 -3.83 -13.36
CA ARG A 31 1.66 -4.50 -14.49
C ARG A 31 2.47 -3.51 -15.34
N HIS A 32 1.91 -2.33 -15.58
CA HIS A 32 2.53 -1.32 -16.43
C HIS A 32 3.22 -0.21 -15.61
N LEU A 33 3.14 -0.27 -14.28
CA LEU A 33 3.57 0.78 -13.36
C LEU A 33 2.99 2.14 -13.76
N VAL A 34 1.70 2.17 -14.09
CA VAL A 34 1.02 3.40 -14.54
C VAL A 34 -0.13 3.72 -13.62
N MET A 35 -0.24 4.98 -13.20
CA MET A 35 -1.41 5.54 -12.54
C MET A 35 -2.07 6.56 -13.47
N LYS A 36 -3.39 6.42 -13.70
CA LYS A 36 -4.19 7.37 -14.47
C LYS A 36 -5.22 8.04 -13.57
N PHE A 37 -5.51 9.30 -13.80
CA PHE A 37 -6.53 10.05 -13.05
C PHE A 37 -7.12 11.17 -13.92
N PRO A 38 -8.40 11.54 -13.74
CA PRO A 38 -9.00 12.66 -14.45
C PRO A 38 -8.36 14.00 -14.07
N THR A 39 -8.25 14.89 -15.06
CA THR A 39 -7.82 16.29 -14.91
C THR A 39 -8.74 17.19 -15.75
N ARG A 40 -8.72 18.50 -15.49
CA ARG A 40 -9.47 19.50 -16.28
C ARG A 40 -9.12 19.53 -17.78
N PHE A 41 -8.02 18.92 -18.19
CA PHE A 41 -7.56 18.86 -19.58
C PHE A 41 -7.60 17.44 -20.18
N GLY A 42 -8.23 16.47 -19.50
CA GLY A 42 -8.28 15.06 -19.91
C GLY A 42 -7.64 14.14 -18.87
N VAL A 43 -7.18 12.96 -19.29
CA VAL A 43 -6.60 11.97 -18.37
C VAL A 43 -5.12 12.27 -18.13
N GLY A 44 -4.76 12.52 -16.87
CA GLY A 44 -3.37 12.59 -16.42
C GLY A 44 -2.80 11.18 -16.25
N GLU A 45 -1.51 11.01 -16.57
CA GLU A 45 -0.81 9.73 -16.48
C GLU A 45 0.53 9.90 -15.78
N VAL A 46 0.77 9.08 -14.76
CA VAL A 46 2.05 8.96 -14.05
C VAL A 46 2.61 7.57 -14.34
N ARG A 47 3.85 7.50 -14.83
CA ARG A 47 4.55 6.24 -15.14
C ARG A 47 5.73 6.05 -14.22
N GLY A 48 5.82 4.88 -13.60
CA GLY A 48 7.01 4.42 -12.92
C GLY A 48 8.06 3.91 -13.91
N ASP A 49 9.33 3.93 -13.48
CA ASP A 49 10.43 3.35 -14.23
C ASP A 49 10.46 1.82 -14.05
N GLN A 50 10.12 1.11 -15.13
CA GLN A 50 10.10 -0.35 -15.12
C GLN A 50 11.49 -0.98 -15.05
N GLN A 51 12.52 -0.33 -15.59
CA GLN A 51 13.89 -0.85 -15.52
C GLN A 51 14.40 -0.75 -14.09
N LEU A 52 14.22 0.41 -13.46
CA LEU A 52 14.60 0.63 -12.08
C LEU A 52 13.82 -0.30 -11.14
N ALA A 53 12.50 -0.44 -11.32
CA ALA A 53 11.70 -1.36 -10.51
C ALA A 53 12.17 -2.83 -10.62
N ARG A 54 12.54 -3.28 -11.83
CA ARG A 54 13.10 -4.63 -12.04
C ARG A 54 14.48 -4.78 -11.41
N GLN A 55 15.33 -3.76 -11.50
CA GLN A 55 16.65 -3.77 -10.85
C GLN A 55 16.50 -3.85 -9.33
N CYS A 56 15.65 -3.01 -8.72
CA CYS A 56 15.37 -3.05 -7.28
C CYS A 56 14.84 -4.42 -6.84
N TYR A 57 13.91 -5.01 -7.60
CA TYR A 57 13.41 -6.35 -7.31
C TYR A 57 14.53 -7.40 -7.39
N LYS A 58 15.34 -7.36 -8.45
CA LYS A 58 16.48 -8.28 -8.62
C LYS A 58 17.48 -8.14 -7.47
N THR A 59 17.83 -6.92 -7.08
CA THR A 59 18.74 -6.68 -5.96
C THR A 59 18.15 -7.20 -4.65
N ALA A 60 16.88 -6.90 -4.35
CA ALA A 60 16.22 -7.38 -3.12
C ALA A 60 16.09 -8.91 -3.04
N VAL A 61 15.94 -9.60 -4.17
CA VAL A 61 15.92 -11.06 -4.24
C VAL A 61 17.32 -11.65 -4.12
N MET A 62 18.33 -11.04 -4.75
CA MET A 62 19.71 -11.54 -4.73
C MET A 62 20.44 -11.28 -3.41
N ASP A 63 20.07 -10.23 -2.67
CA ASP A 63 20.67 -9.89 -1.37
C ASP A 63 20.23 -10.86 -0.25
N LYS A 64 19.17 -11.65 -0.47
CA LYS A 64 18.71 -12.71 0.44
C LYS A 64 19.47 -14.04 0.34
N GLY A 65 20.66 -14.04 -0.28
CA GLY A 65 21.60 -15.16 -0.28
C GLY A 65 21.20 -16.30 -1.22
N ASN A 66 21.87 -16.39 -2.37
CA ASN A 66 21.97 -17.57 -3.25
C ASN A 66 20.71 -18.45 -3.49
N GLU A 67 19.50 -17.91 -3.36
CA GLU A 67 18.31 -18.56 -3.92
C GLU A 67 18.14 -18.09 -5.36
N LYS A 68 18.33 -19.04 -6.26
CA LYS A 68 18.30 -18.88 -7.72
C LYS A 68 17.08 -18.05 -8.11
N ALA A 69 17.32 -16.95 -8.84
CA ALA A 69 16.27 -16.18 -9.49
C ALA A 69 15.37 -17.13 -10.27
N LEU A 70 14.15 -17.38 -9.77
CA LEU A 70 13.21 -18.28 -10.41
C LEU A 70 12.76 -17.64 -11.72
N SER A 71 13.10 -18.29 -12.83
CA SER A 71 12.41 -18.04 -14.09
C SER A 71 10.91 -18.30 -13.87
N ILE A 72 10.08 -17.44 -14.46
CA ILE A 72 8.62 -17.37 -14.26
C ILE A 72 7.89 -18.69 -14.59
N GLU A 73 8.57 -19.68 -15.17
CA GLU A 73 7.97 -20.92 -15.64
C GLU A 73 7.68 -21.96 -14.54
N ASN A 74 8.16 -21.80 -13.30
CA ASN A 74 7.82 -22.73 -12.21
C ASN A 74 7.48 -22.00 -10.91
N VAL A 75 6.29 -21.41 -10.83
CA VAL A 75 5.71 -20.98 -9.55
C VAL A 75 5.13 -22.20 -8.84
N GLU A 76 6.00 -23.03 -8.25
CA GLU A 76 5.58 -23.82 -7.11
C GLU A 76 5.32 -22.85 -5.95
N LEU A 77 4.12 -22.89 -5.41
CA LEU A 77 3.63 -22.04 -4.32
C LEU A 77 4.63 -22.10 -3.16
N ILE A 78 5.44 -21.05 -3.01
CA ILE A 78 6.33 -20.86 -1.86
C ILE A 78 5.45 -20.89 -0.62
N ARG A 79 5.65 -21.94 0.18
CA ARG A 79 5.04 -22.11 1.50
C ARG A 79 5.49 -20.96 2.39
N ASP A 80 4.52 -20.21 2.91
CA ASP A 80 4.54 -19.48 4.18
C ASP A 80 5.90 -18.92 4.66
N VAL A 81 6.71 -18.32 3.77
CA VAL A 81 7.77 -17.41 4.20
C VAL A 81 7.10 -16.06 4.31
N GLU A 82 6.65 -15.73 5.52
CA GLU A 82 6.22 -14.38 5.85
C GLU A 82 7.40 -13.47 5.48
N PRO A 83 7.28 -12.59 4.47
CA PRO A 83 8.41 -11.80 4.04
C PRO A 83 8.83 -10.92 5.21
N GLU A 84 10.02 -11.17 5.76
CA GLU A 84 10.62 -10.30 6.76
C GLU A 84 10.52 -8.87 6.25
N ARG A 85 9.77 -8.04 6.97
CA ARG A 85 9.59 -6.64 6.62
C ARG A 85 10.97 -5.99 6.60
N PRO A 86 11.32 -5.23 5.55
CA PRO A 86 12.57 -4.49 5.53
C PRO A 86 12.65 -3.62 6.79
N GLN A 87 13.74 -3.78 7.54
CA GLN A 87 13.99 -2.91 8.69
C GLN A 87 14.55 -1.58 8.18
N PRO A 88 14.23 -0.46 8.82
CA PRO A 88 14.84 0.83 8.49
C PRO A 88 16.37 0.72 8.55
N VAL A 89 17.05 1.20 7.50
CA VAL A 89 18.52 1.26 7.44
C VAL A 89 19.06 2.34 8.40
N GLU A 90 18.21 3.31 8.75
CA GLU A 90 18.53 4.44 9.62
C GLU A 90 17.78 4.34 10.95
N GLU A 91 18.37 4.93 11.99
CA GLU A 91 17.73 5.05 13.30
C GLU A 91 16.46 5.91 13.19
N VAL A 92 15.38 5.48 13.83
CA VAL A 92 14.07 6.12 13.73
C VAL A 92 13.62 6.66 15.07
N LEU A 93 12.99 7.82 15.04
CA LEU A 93 12.40 8.47 16.20
C LEU A 93 10.90 8.20 16.24
N GLN A 94 10.43 7.77 17.39
CA GLN A 94 9.01 7.52 17.64
C GLN A 94 8.32 8.82 18.04
N VAL A 95 7.29 9.19 17.29
CA VAL A 95 6.51 10.41 17.52
C VAL A 95 5.03 10.03 17.71
N PRO A 96 4.39 10.47 18.80
CA PRO A 96 2.94 10.29 18.98
C PRO A 96 2.16 11.16 18.00
N LEU A 97 1.20 10.56 17.30
CA LEU A 97 0.32 11.28 16.38
C LEU A 97 -0.80 12.05 17.10
N GLU A 98 -1.25 11.55 18.25
CA GLU A 98 -2.18 12.24 19.15
C GLU A 98 -1.56 12.42 20.54
N GLU A 99 -1.77 13.59 21.14
CA GLU A 99 -1.42 13.83 22.55
C GLU A 99 -2.29 12.95 23.45
N GLY A 100 -1.66 11.98 24.13
CA GLY A 100 -2.31 11.08 25.07
C GLY A 100 -2.61 9.67 24.56
N ASP A 101 -2.35 9.35 23.29
CA ASP A 101 -2.51 7.99 22.75
C ASP A 101 -1.16 7.35 22.41
N GLU A 102 -0.64 6.57 23.37
CA GLU A 102 0.64 5.86 23.25
C GLU A 102 0.62 4.74 22.20
N LYS A 103 -0.56 4.38 21.67
CA LYS A 103 -0.68 3.33 20.66
C LYS A 103 -0.52 3.84 19.23
N LYS A 104 -0.74 5.14 19.01
CA LYS A 104 -0.73 5.77 17.69
C LYS A 104 0.61 6.45 17.41
N ILE A 105 1.65 5.63 17.32
CA ILE A 105 3.03 6.09 17.10
C ILE A 105 3.40 5.98 15.62
N ILE A 106 4.05 7.02 15.11
CA ILE A 106 4.70 7.04 13.81
C ILE A 106 6.22 7.07 13.98
N GLN A 107 6.94 6.54 13.00
CA GLN A 107 8.41 6.53 12.97
C GLN A 107 8.92 7.54 11.94
N VAL A 108 9.82 8.44 12.36
CA VAL A 108 10.44 9.46 11.51
C VAL A 108 11.96 9.26 11.55
N GLY A 109 12.64 9.32 10.40
CA GLY A 109 14.10 9.15 10.34
C GLY A 109 14.85 10.15 11.23
N SER A 110 15.88 9.69 11.94
CA SER A 110 16.68 10.52 12.86
C SER A 110 17.56 11.54 12.13
N GLN A 111 17.92 11.25 10.87
CA GLN A 111 18.82 12.09 10.05
C GLN A 111 18.13 13.29 9.40
N LEU A 112 16.80 13.40 9.54
CA LEU A 112 16.04 14.50 8.96
C LEU A 112 16.37 15.82 9.68
N GLY A 113 16.52 16.92 8.93
CA GLY A 113 16.81 18.23 9.51
C GLY A 113 15.72 18.66 10.49
N GLU A 114 16.07 19.42 11.54
CA GLU A 114 15.12 19.77 12.62
C GLU A 114 13.85 20.49 12.09
N VAL A 115 14.04 21.38 11.11
CA VAL A 115 12.95 22.13 10.47
C VAL A 115 12.03 21.18 9.68
N GLU A 116 12.61 20.37 8.80
CA GLU A 116 11.88 19.41 7.96
C GLU A 116 11.13 18.38 8.80
N LYS A 117 11.76 17.91 9.87
CA LYS A 117 11.18 17.00 10.83
C LYS A 117 9.98 17.61 11.54
N TRP A 118 10.08 18.87 11.95
CA TRP A 118 8.97 19.57 12.60
C TRP A 118 7.79 19.80 11.64
N GLU A 119 8.08 20.21 10.39
CA GLU A 119 7.07 20.37 9.33
C GLU A 119 6.37 19.04 9.03
N LEU A 120 7.13 17.95 8.91
CA LEU A 120 6.59 16.61 8.66
C LEU A 120 5.70 16.13 9.81
N ILE A 121 6.15 16.26 11.06
CA ILE A 121 5.37 15.86 12.23
C ILE A 121 4.06 16.66 12.29
N THR A 122 4.14 17.97 12.08
CA THR A 122 2.97 18.86 12.08
C THR A 122 1.99 18.47 10.97
N PHE A 123 2.50 18.20 9.77
CA PHE A 123 1.68 17.73 8.65
C PHE A 123 0.97 16.42 8.96
N LEU A 124 1.67 15.44 9.52
CA LEU A 124 1.10 14.14 9.87
C LEU A 124 0.02 14.27 10.95
N LYS A 125 0.26 15.07 12.00
CA LYS A 125 -0.73 15.36 13.04
C LYS A 125 -2.00 16.01 12.48
N ASN A 126 -1.85 16.90 11.51
CA ASN A 126 -2.98 17.57 10.87
C ASN A 126 -3.82 16.66 9.96
N ASN A 127 -3.26 15.52 9.51
CA ASN A 127 -3.93 14.56 8.62
C ASN A 127 -4.11 13.18 9.30
N LYS A 128 -4.36 13.17 10.62
CA LYS A 128 -4.47 11.94 11.42
C LYS A 128 -5.60 11.00 11.00
N ASP A 129 -6.64 11.54 10.37
CA ASP A 129 -7.82 10.85 9.84
C ASP A 129 -7.54 10.02 8.58
N VAL A 130 -6.41 10.25 7.91
CA VAL A 130 -5.97 9.47 6.74
C VAL A 130 -5.46 8.08 7.14
N PHE A 131 -5.04 7.93 8.41
CA PHE A 131 -4.51 6.68 8.94
C PHE A 131 -5.61 5.85 9.60
N ALA A 132 -5.54 4.53 9.45
CA ALA A 132 -6.37 3.58 10.16
C ALA A 132 -5.49 2.69 11.04
N TRP A 133 -5.78 2.64 12.34
CA TRP A 133 -5.03 1.87 13.32
C TRP A 133 -5.62 0.47 13.54
N SER A 134 -6.86 0.27 13.11
CA SER A 134 -7.52 -1.04 13.05
C SER A 134 -8.37 -1.17 11.80
N ALA A 135 -8.81 -2.39 11.50
CA ALA A 135 -9.73 -2.63 10.38
C ALA A 135 -11.12 -2.00 10.59
N GLU A 136 -11.47 -1.67 11.83
CA GLU A 136 -12.77 -1.09 12.21
C GLU A 136 -12.84 0.41 11.91
N GLU A 137 -11.69 1.09 11.90
CA GLU A 137 -11.57 2.52 11.60
C GLU A 137 -11.66 2.83 10.10
N VAL A 138 -11.62 1.82 9.24
CA VAL A 138 -11.73 1.99 7.79
C VAL A 138 -13.21 2.03 7.40
N PRO A 139 -13.77 3.19 7.03
CA PRO A 139 -15.12 3.22 6.47
C PRO A 139 -15.12 2.42 5.17
N GLY A 140 -16.01 1.43 5.08
CA GLY A 140 -16.18 0.65 3.86
C GLY A 140 -16.50 1.56 2.66
N ILE A 141 -16.23 1.06 1.44
CA ILE A 141 -16.59 1.78 0.21
C ILE A 141 -18.12 1.77 0.12
N SER A 142 -18.72 2.96 -0.06
CA SER A 142 -20.17 3.06 -0.27
C SER A 142 -20.57 2.19 -1.47
N PRO A 143 -21.62 1.35 -1.34
CA PRO A 143 -22.17 0.60 -2.46
C PRO A 143 -22.59 1.48 -3.65
N GLU A 144 -22.82 2.78 -3.44
CA GLU A 144 -23.14 3.74 -4.50
C GLU A 144 -21.93 4.10 -5.37
N VAL A 145 -20.72 4.01 -4.81
CA VAL A 145 -19.47 4.32 -5.52
C VAL A 145 -19.04 3.15 -6.39
N MET A 146 -19.09 1.92 -5.86
CA MET A 146 -18.74 0.72 -6.61
C MET A 146 -19.42 -0.52 -6.03
N VAL A 147 -20.32 -1.11 -6.81
CA VAL A 147 -20.87 -2.45 -6.56
C VAL A 147 -20.56 -3.35 -7.74
N HIS A 148 -19.89 -4.47 -7.46
CA HIS A 148 -19.80 -5.56 -8.41
C HIS A 148 -21.10 -6.36 -8.34
N LYS A 149 -21.95 -6.26 -9.37
CA LYS A 149 -23.08 -7.17 -9.53
C LYS A 149 -22.58 -8.44 -10.20
N LEU A 150 -22.66 -9.56 -9.50
CA LEU A 150 -22.48 -10.87 -10.13
C LEU A 150 -23.64 -11.11 -11.09
N SER A 151 -23.35 -11.49 -12.33
CA SER A 151 -24.36 -11.93 -13.30
C SER A 151 -24.88 -13.31 -12.87
N VAL A 152 -25.83 -13.31 -11.94
CA VAL A 152 -26.51 -14.51 -11.45
C VAL A 152 -27.87 -14.60 -12.14
N ASP A 153 -28.16 -15.75 -12.74
CA ASP A 153 -29.47 -16.06 -13.28
C ASP A 153 -30.51 -16.17 -12.14
N PRO A 154 -31.55 -15.31 -12.07
CA PRO A 154 -32.56 -15.34 -11.02
C PRO A 154 -33.39 -16.63 -11.01
N MET A 155 -33.46 -17.34 -12.14
CA MET A 155 -34.21 -18.59 -12.27
C MET A 155 -33.42 -19.79 -11.73
N ARG A 156 -32.13 -19.62 -11.43
CA ARG A 156 -31.30 -20.69 -10.86
C ARG A 156 -31.55 -20.80 -9.35
N PRO A 157 -31.84 -22.01 -8.84
CA PRO A 157 -32.06 -22.21 -7.41
C PRO A 157 -30.78 -21.92 -6.62
N LEU A 158 -30.94 -21.28 -5.46
CA LEU A 158 -29.84 -21.00 -4.55
C LEU A 158 -29.24 -22.32 -4.04
N THR A 159 -27.98 -22.57 -4.37
CA THR A 159 -27.26 -23.75 -3.87
C THR A 159 -26.52 -23.39 -2.58
N ARG A 160 -26.92 -23.98 -1.46
CA ARG A 160 -26.18 -23.85 -0.20
C ARG A 160 -25.01 -24.85 -0.20
N GLN A 161 -23.78 -24.36 -0.37
CA GLN A 161 -22.60 -25.20 -0.20
C GLN A 161 -22.41 -25.60 1.27
N LYS A 162 -22.15 -26.89 1.51
CA LYS A 162 -21.82 -27.40 2.85
C LYS A 162 -20.48 -26.81 3.29
N LYS A 163 -20.43 -26.22 4.49
CA LYS A 163 -19.20 -25.70 5.08
C LYS A 163 -18.15 -26.81 5.06
N ARG A 164 -16.99 -26.56 4.44
CA ARG A 164 -15.84 -27.46 4.55
C ARG A 164 -15.27 -27.34 5.96
N ASN A 165 -15.02 -28.49 6.59
CA ASN A 165 -14.28 -28.54 7.83
C ASN A 165 -12.82 -28.22 7.49
N PHE A 166 -12.36 -27.02 7.85
CA PHE A 166 -10.94 -26.71 7.83
C PHE A 166 -10.26 -27.44 8.99
N ALA A 167 -9.04 -27.93 8.75
CA ALA A 167 -8.22 -28.50 9.81
C ALA A 167 -7.99 -27.45 10.93
N PRO A 168 -7.81 -27.88 12.19
CA PRO A 168 -7.41 -26.97 13.25
C PRO A 168 -6.11 -26.24 12.86
N LYS A 169 -5.94 -25.01 13.38
CA LYS A 169 -4.74 -24.19 13.17
C LYS A 169 -3.49 -25.06 13.37
N ARG A 170 -2.57 -25.01 12.40
CA ARG A 170 -1.24 -25.60 12.56
C ARG A 170 -0.54 -24.81 13.67
N GLN A 171 -0.13 -25.53 14.72
CA GLN A 171 0.75 -25.02 15.78
C GLN A 171 2.14 -24.75 15.22
#